data_AF-A0A4Q9MP08-F1
#
_entry.id   AF-A0A4Q9MP08-F1
#
_cell.length_a   1.000
_cell.length_b   1.000
_cell.length_c   1.000
_cell.angle_alpha   90.00
_cell.angle_beta   90.00
_cell.angle_gamma   90.00
#
_symmetry.space_group_name_H-M   'P 1'
#
loop_
_entity.id
_entity.type
_entity.pdbx_description
1 polymer ?
#
loop_
_entity_poly.entity_id
_entity_poly.type
_entity_poly.pdbx_seq_one_letter_code
_entity_poly.pdbx_strand_id
1 'polypeptide(L)'
;MNDLSAALSPHQLRIAVISLTSLETLIITSVSPEYNETLLNTLPSLWTADLSYGLRWIGERGPLGDPFFLLHSHRHTLETLSLRSVHLPDHDVSFVALRRLELQSVRLPQGVGSLIHLFPNIQQLTLLDIQYTNPNVHYWRHPDRISINDARELRTTSKLWQVTHGSWEKLMKIKVETALSLYSLGLVCSVDTVEILDPGSFAYEESDRELDGVMPAVLADVRPRCLVVDIPSAESMTTLLAPLYGSPSVTRLTISFSLGMLMGIPLAYILVSATAHLPAFARRCVHDDLSRSD
;
A
#
# COMPACT_ATOMS: atom_id res chain seq x y z
N MET A 1 6.69 20.88 -29.32
CA MET A 1 7.61 19.81 -28.87
C MET A 1 7.13 18.53 -29.52
N ASN A 2 7.91 17.98 -30.44
CA ASN A 2 7.57 16.71 -31.08
C ASN A 2 7.92 15.59 -30.09
N ASP A 3 6.88 14.90 -29.63
CA ASP A 3 6.95 13.77 -28.71
C ASP A 3 7.70 12.63 -29.42
N LEU A 4 8.97 12.44 -29.06
CA LEU A 4 9.83 11.35 -29.53
C LEU A 4 9.64 10.11 -28.64
N SER A 5 8.42 9.85 -28.16
CA SER A 5 8.03 8.57 -27.57
C SER A 5 7.83 7.54 -28.69
N ALA A 6 8.90 7.16 -29.38
CA ALA A 6 8.86 5.93 -30.18
C ALA A 6 8.70 4.77 -29.20
N ALA A 7 7.45 4.38 -28.93
CA ALA A 7 7.16 3.19 -28.12
C ALA A 7 7.85 2.00 -28.80
N LEU A 8 8.75 1.33 -28.08
CA LEU A 8 9.35 0.09 -28.56
C LEU A 8 8.23 -0.90 -28.85
N SER A 9 8.18 -1.45 -30.06
CA SER A 9 7.24 -2.54 -30.32
C SER A 9 7.60 -3.75 -29.43
N PRO A 10 6.64 -4.65 -29.11
CA PRO A 10 6.92 -5.86 -28.35
C PRO A 10 8.11 -6.67 -28.90
N HIS A 11 8.23 -6.73 -30.24
CA HIS A 11 9.34 -7.40 -30.91
C HIS A 11 10.69 -6.71 -30.67
N GLN A 12 10.74 -5.38 -30.75
CA GLN A 12 11.96 -4.61 -30.46
C GLN A 12 12.38 -4.75 -29.01
N LEU A 13 11.43 -4.73 -28.08
CA LEU A 13 11.71 -4.96 -26.66
C LEU A 13 12.25 -6.37 -26.43
N ARG A 14 11.66 -7.40 -27.06
CA ARG A 14 12.13 -8.79 -26.96
C ARG A 14 13.59 -8.92 -27.40
N ILE A 15 13.95 -8.34 -28.55
CA ILE A 15 15.32 -8.36 -29.07
C ILE A 15 16.29 -7.71 -28.07
N ALA A 16 15.91 -6.56 -27.52
CA ALA A 16 16.72 -5.86 -26.53
C ALA A 16 16.93 -6.71 -25.26
N VAL A 17 15.87 -7.25 -24.66
CA VAL A 17 15.98 -8.01 -23.39
C VAL A 17 16.74 -9.32 -23.52
N ILE A 18 16.72 -9.99 -24.69
CA ILE A 18 17.53 -11.20 -24.92
C ILE A 18 19.03 -10.91 -24.77
N SER A 19 19.47 -9.70 -25.15
CA SER A 19 20.88 -9.31 -25.02
C SER A 19 21.28 -8.87 -23.61
N LEU A 20 20.32 -8.62 -22.72
CA LEU A 20 20.52 -8.07 -21.38
C LEU A 20 20.40 -9.14 -20.30
N THR A 21 21.18 -10.22 -20.41
CA THR A 21 21.05 -11.39 -19.51
C THR A 21 21.33 -11.11 -18.03
N SER A 22 22.12 -10.07 -17.73
CA SER A 22 22.42 -9.62 -16.37
C SER A 22 21.49 -8.53 -15.86
N LEU A 23 20.39 -8.23 -16.56
CA LEU A 23 19.45 -7.20 -16.11
C LEU A 23 18.70 -7.70 -14.87
N GLU A 24 18.84 -6.94 -13.79
CA GLU A 24 18.28 -7.26 -12.48
C GLU A 24 16.97 -6.51 -12.17
N THR A 25 16.85 -5.32 -12.76
CA THR A 25 15.73 -4.39 -12.57
C THR A 25 15.12 -4.01 -13.90
N LEU A 26 13.81 -4.17 -14.01
CA LEU A 26 13.04 -3.82 -15.19
C LEU A 26 11.97 -2.78 -14.84
N ILE A 27 11.94 -1.67 -15.56
CA ILE A 27 10.90 -0.64 -15.43
C ILE A 27 10.25 -0.46 -16.79
N ILE A 28 8.93 -0.68 -16.87
CA ILE A 28 8.16 -0.50 -18.10
C ILE A 28 6.90 0.31 -17.79
N THR A 29 6.74 1.40 -18.52
CA THR A 29 5.54 2.25 -18.47
C THR A 29 4.63 1.98 -19.66
N SER A 30 3.33 2.21 -19.48
CA SER A 30 2.31 2.03 -20.53
C SER A 30 2.22 0.60 -21.09
N VAL A 31 2.35 -0.38 -20.20
CA VAL A 31 2.22 -1.81 -20.52
C VAL A 31 0.83 -2.12 -21.11
N SER A 32 0.81 -2.89 -22.20
CA SER A 32 -0.40 -3.34 -22.91
C SER A 32 -0.36 -4.85 -23.18
N PRO A 33 -1.50 -5.53 -23.39
CA PRO A 33 -1.53 -6.98 -23.63
C PRO A 33 -0.68 -7.44 -24.83
N GLU A 34 -0.36 -6.55 -25.75
CA GLU A 34 0.47 -6.83 -26.93
C GLU A 34 1.91 -7.24 -26.55
N TYR A 35 2.37 -6.87 -25.35
CA TYR A 35 3.66 -7.31 -24.85
C TYR A 35 3.64 -8.73 -24.27
N ASN A 36 2.51 -9.44 -24.36
CA ASN A 36 2.45 -10.85 -23.98
C ASN A 36 3.60 -11.63 -24.64
N GLU A 37 4.20 -12.53 -23.86
CA GLU A 37 5.39 -13.30 -24.24
C GLU A 37 6.71 -12.52 -24.38
N THR A 38 6.75 -11.18 -24.33
CA THR A 38 7.98 -10.41 -24.57
C THR A 38 9.13 -10.82 -23.66
N LEU A 39 8.83 -11.10 -22.39
CA LEU A 39 9.83 -11.51 -21.40
C LEU A 39 9.93 -13.04 -21.23
N LEU A 40 9.12 -13.82 -21.95
CA LEU A 40 9.04 -15.26 -21.75
C LEU A 40 10.40 -15.93 -21.96
N ASN A 41 10.92 -16.55 -20.89
CA ASN A 41 12.22 -17.23 -20.85
C ASN A 41 13.42 -16.30 -21.16
N THR A 42 13.31 -15.01 -20.86
CA THR A 42 14.40 -14.03 -20.95
C THR A 42 14.73 -13.47 -19.57
N LEU A 43 15.82 -12.71 -19.43
CA LEU A 43 16.19 -12.03 -18.17
C LEU A 43 16.25 -12.98 -16.95
N PRO A 44 17.13 -14.00 -16.95
CA PRO A 44 17.20 -14.99 -15.87
C PRO A 44 17.59 -14.39 -14.51
N SER A 45 18.27 -13.24 -14.51
CA SER A 45 18.68 -12.50 -13.31
C SER A 45 17.64 -11.49 -12.83
N LEU A 46 16.45 -11.42 -13.43
CA LEU A 46 15.44 -10.43 -13.06
C LEU A 46 14.83 -10.75 -11.68
N TRP A 47 15.01 -9.82 -10.74
CA TRP A 47 14.46 -9.92 -9.38
C TRP A 47 13.66 -8.68 -8.96
N THR A 48 13.74 -7.56 -9.69
CA THR A 48 12.90 -6.36 -9.49
C THR A 48 12.14 -5.98 -10.76
N ALA A 49 10.83 -5.74 -10.65
CA ALA A 49 10.01 -5.22 -11.74
C ALA A 49 9.12 -4.05 -11.28
N ASP A 50 9.04 -2.98 -12.07
CA ASP A 50 8.08 -1.88 -11.92
C ASP A 50 7.29 -1.70 -13.21
N LEU A 51 6.00 -2.02 -13.16
CA LEU A 51 5.12 -2.04 -14.32
C LEU A 51 3.96 -1.07 -14.12
N SER A 52 3.83 -0.12 -15.04
CA SER A 52 2.71 0.81 -15.09
C SER A 52 1.85 0.53 -16.32
N TYR A 53 0.55 0.30 -16.09
CA TYR A 53 -0.43 0.00 -17.13
C TYR A 53 -1.20 1.28 -17.48
N GLY A 54 -1.64 1.38 -18.74
CA GLY A 54 -2.45 2.53 -19.16
C GLY A 54 -3.81 2.57 -18.45
N LEU A 55 -4.37 3.76 -18.22
CA LEU A 55 -5.64 3.98 -17.49
C LEU A 55 -6.84 3.13 -17.97
N ARG A 56 -6.81 2.70 -19.23
CA ARG A 56 -7.76 1.75 -19.82
C ARG A 56 -7.89 0.42 -19.07
N TRP A 57 -6.89 0.05 -18.26
CA TRP A 57 -6.93 -1.13 -17.38
C TRP A 57 -7.72 -0.92 -16.07
N ILE A 58 -8.04 0.33 -15.74
CA ILE A 58 -8.97 0.70 -14.66
C ILE A 58 -10.37 1.01 -15.23
N GLY A 59 -10.57 0.99 -16.55
CA GLY A 59 -11.86 1.30 -17.19
C GLY A 59 -12.89 0.17 -17.12
N GLU A 60 -14.17 0.51 -16.98
CA GLU A 60 -15.29 -0.44 -17.01
C GLU A 60 -15.53 -1.01 -18.43
N ARG A 61 -15.91 -2.31 -18.49
CA ARG A 61 -16.48 -3.04 -19.64
C ARG A 61 -15.52 -3.76 -20.61
N GLY A 62 -14.46 -4.37 -20.10
CA GLY A 62 -13.74 -5.44 -20.83
C GLY A 62 -13.38 -6.59 -19.89
N PRO A 63 -13.19 -7.83 -20.39
CA PRO A 63 -12.53 -8.87 -19.59
C PRO A 63 -11.14 -8.36 -19.23
N LEU A 64 -10.93 -8.06 -17.95
CA LEU A 64 -9.66 -7.56 -17.45
C LEU A 64 -8.65 -8.71 -17.63
N GLY A 65 -7.66 -8.49 -18.50
CA GLY A 65 -6.62 -9.48 -18.76
C GLY A 65 -5.78 -9.75 -17.52
N ASP A 66 -5.04 -10.86 -17.51
CA ASP A 66 -4.09 -11.14 -16.43
C ASP A 66 -3.02 -10.03 -16.37
N PRO A 67 -2.94 -9.20 -15.30
CA PRO A 67 -1.92 -8.16 -15.21
C PRO A 67 -0.51 -8.75 -15.19
N PHE A 68 -0.35 -10.03 -14.85
CA PHE A 68 0.95 -10.69 -14.76
C PHE A 68 1.43 -11.29 -16.08
N PHE A 69 0.79 -10.98 -17.22
CA PHE A 69 1.13 -11.58 -18.52
C PHE A 69 2.63 -11.50 -18.85
N LEU A 70 3.30 -10.39 -18.50
CA LEU A 70 4.74 -10.20 -18.67
C LEU A 70 5.62 -11.02 -17.73
N LEU A 71 5.13 -11.31 -16.53
CA LEU A 71 5.95 -11.80 -15.42
C LEU A 71 5.78 -13.30 -15.17
N HIS A 72 5.04 -14.01 -16.02
CA HIS A 72 4.78 -15.45 -15.89
C HIS A 72 6.04 -16.28 -15.64
N SER A 73 7.11 -16.07 -16.41
CA SER A 73 8.36 -16.83 -16.29
C SER A 73 9.19 -16.45 -15.06
N HIS A 74 8.85 -15.35 -14.38
CA HIS A 74 9.66 -14.75 -13.30
C HIS A 74 8.98 -14.82 -11.93
N ARG A 75 7.82 -15.48 -11.83
CA ARG A 75 7.05 -15.62 -10.58
C ARG A 75 7.85 -16.23 -9.42
N HIS A 76 8.84 -17.06 -9.74
CA HIS A 76 9.69 -17.75 -8.76
C HIS A 76 11.01 -17.04 -8.47
N THR A 77 11.34 -15.96 -9.19
CA THR A 77 12.62 -15.22 -9.03
C THR A 77 12.41 -13.79 -8.56
N LEU A 78 11.25 -13.19 -8.87
CA LEU A 78 10.95 -11.82 -8.46
C LEU A 78 10.85 -11.68 -6.95
N GLU A 79 11.66 -10.78 -6.40
CA GLU A 79 11.66 -10.42 -4.98
C GLU A 79 10.95 -9.07 -4.74
N THR A 80 11.00 -8.16 -5.72
CA THR A 80 10.36 -6.84 -5.65
C THR A 80 9.47 -6.59 -6.87
N LEU A 81 8.24 -6.14 -6.62
CA LEU A 81 7.27 -5.83 -7.66
C LEU A 81 6.53 -4.54 -7.34
N SER A 82 6.46 -3.63 -8.30
CA SER A 82 5.59 -2.47 -8.31
C SER A 82 4.60 -2.59 -9.47
N LEU A 83 3.31 -2.43 -9.17
CA LEU A 83 2.23 -2.44 -10.16
C LEU A 83 1.39 -1.18 -10.03
N ARG A 84 1.15 -0.52 -11.16
CA ARG A 84 0.29 0.66 -11.23
C ARG A 84 -0.84 0.48 -12.21
N SER A 85 -2.05 0.87 -11.83
CA SER A 85 -3.24 0.85 -12.70
C SER A 85 -3.69 -0.56 -13.10
N VAL A 86 -3.75 -1.50 -12.16
CA VAL A 86 -4.08 -2.91 -12.44
C VAL A 86 -5.35 -3.38 -11.75
N HIS A 87 -6.01 -4.38 -12.36
CA HIS A 87 -7.03 -5.18 -11.69
C HIS A 87 -6.41 -6.50 -11.29
N LEU A 88 -6.37 -6.80 -9.99
CA LEU A 88 -5.82 -8.06 -9.53
C LEU A 88 -6.86 -9.17 -9.70
N PRO A 89 -6.49 -10.27 -10.37
CA PRO A 89 -7.38 -11.38 -10.58
C PRO A 89 -7.52 -12.23 -9.32
N ASP A 90 -8.52 -13.10 -9.32
CA ASP A 90 -8.74 -14.11 -8.28
C ASP A 90 -7.98 -15.43 -8.57
N HIS A 91 -6.87 -15.36 -9.32
CA HIS A 91 -6.19 -16.54 -9.89
C HIS A 91 -5.37 -17.38 -8.88
N ASP A 92 -5.18 -18.65 -9.23
CA ASP A 92 -4.54 -19.71 -8.42
C ASP A 92 -2.99 -19.67 -8.32
N VAL A 93 -2.31 -18.69 -8.93
CA VAL A 93 -0.83 -18.75 -9.07
C VAL A 93 -0.13 -17.63 -8.32
N SER A 94 0.63 -18.02 -7.29
CA SER A 94 1.32 -17.11 -6.37
C SER A 94 2.75 -16.75 -6.80
N PHE A 95 3.19 -15.55 -6.42
CA PHE A 95 4.58 -15.09 -6.46
C PHE A 95 5.26 -15.41 -5.11
N VAL A 96 5.72 -16.65 -4.98
CA VAL A 96 6.26 -17.17 -3.70
C VAL A 96 7.61 -16.57 -3.30
N ALA A 97 8.40 -16.08 -4.26
CA ALA A 97 9.69 -15.43 -4.01
C ALA A 97 9.53 -13.96 -3.60
N LEU A 98 8.37 -13.35 -3.85
CA LEU A 98 8.15 -11.94 -3.63
C LEU A 98 8.24 -11.59 -2.13
N ARG A 99 8.93 -10.50 -1.82
CA ARG A 99 9.13 -9.96 -0.48
C ARG A 99 8.67 -8.52 -0.36
N ARG A 100 8.75 -7.76 -1.45
CA ARG A 100 8.36 -6.34 -1.51
C ARG A 100 7.32 -6.13 -2.60
N LEU A 101 6.20 -5.54 -2.24
CA LEU A 101 5.11 -5.25 -3.16
C LEU A 101 4.65 -3.82 -3.00
N GLU A 102 4.58 -3.10 -4.12
CA GLU A 102 3.95 -1.79 -4.22
C GLU A 102 2.78 -1.86 -5.20
N LEU A 103 1.60 -1.46 -4.75
CA LEU A 103 0.39 -1.40 -5.55
C LEU A 103 -0.13 0.03 -5.53
N GLN A 104 -0.32 0.61 -6.71
CA GLN A 104 -0.91 1.93 -6.89
C GLN A 104 -2.09 1.88 -7.86
N SER A 105 -3.21 2.49 -7.52
CA SER A 105 -4.40 2.54 -8.38
C SER A 105 -4.87 1.14 -8.76
N VAL A 106 -5.11 0.30 -7.74
CA VAL A 106 -5.37 -1.13 -7.91
C VAL A 106 -6.78 -1.52 -7.48
N ARG A 107 -7.43 -2.36 -8.30
CA ARG A 107 -8.73 -2.93 -7.99
C ARG A 107 -8.62 -4.31 -7.35
N LEU A 108 -9.26 -4.48 -6.19
CA LEU A 108 -9.30 -5.71 -5.42
C LEU A 108 -10.73 -6.29 -5.36
N PRO A 109 -11.03 -7.38 -6.08
CA PRO A 109 -12.36 -7.98 -6.09
C PRO A 109 -12.75 -8.65 -4.77
N GLN A 110 -11.84 -9.40 -4.15
CA GLN A 110 -12.11 -10.16 -2.91
C GLN A 110 -11.41 -9.57 -1.67
N GLY A 111 -11.04 -8.29 -1.73
CA GLY A 111 -10.31 -7.62 -0.65
C GLY A 111 -8.91 -8.19 -0.42
N VAL A 112 -8.48 -8.28 0.84
CA VAL A 112 -7.10 -8.68 1.20
C VAL A 112 -6.78 -10.15 0.87
N GLY A 113 -7.80 -11.01 0.77
CA GLY A 113 -7.62 -12.44 0.51
C GLY A 113 -6.87 -12.71 -0.80
N SER A 114 -7.24 -12.00 -1.88
CA SER A 114 -6.53 -12.10 -3.16
C SER A 114 -5.06 -11.69 -3.04
N LEU A 115 -4.74 -10.68 -2.22
CA LEU A 115 -3.36 -10.25 -2.00
C LEU A 115 -2.56 -11.31 -1.25
N ILE A 116 -3.13 -11.90 -0.21
CA ILE A 116 -2.46 -12.95 0.58
C ILE A 116 -2.21 -14.19 -0.28
N HIS A 117 -3.19 -14.57 -1.10
CA HIS A 117 -3.07 -15.72 -2.00
C HIS A 117 -2.01 -15.50 -3.10
N LEU A 118 -2.03 -14.34 -3.76
CA LEU A 118 -1.06 -14.01 -4.82
C LEU A 118 0.35 -13.79 -4.26
N PHE A 119 0.48 -13.24 -3.06
CA PHE A 119 1.76 -12.79 -2.51
C PHE A 119 1.95 -13.27 -1.05
N PRO A 120 2.11 -14.59 -0.82
CA PRO A 120 2.04 -15.17 0.53
C PRO A 120 3.23 -14.83 1.43
N ASN A 121 4.40 -14.52 0.86
CA ASN A 121 5.64 -14.31 1.62
C ASN A 121 6.07 -12.84 1.73
N ILE A 122 5.15 -11.90 1.55
CA ILE A 122 5.44 -10.47 1.61
C ILE A 122 5.95 -10.06 2.99
N GLN A 123 6.98 -9.22 2.97
CA GLN A 123 7.59 -8.58 4.12
C GLN A 123 7.34 -7.08 4.15
N GLN A 124 7.25 -6.45 2.98
CA GLN A 124 7.00 -5.01 2.84
C GLN A 124 5.89 -4.79 1.81
N LEU A 125 4.84 -4.11 2.24
CA LEU A 125 3.66 -3.87 1.42
C LEU A 125 3.35 -2.36 1.37
N THR A 126 3.25 -1.80 0.17
CA THR A 126 2.77 -0.45 -0.06
C THR A 126 1.47 -0.51 -0.86
N LEU A 127 0.42 0.13 -0.36
CA LEU A 127 -0.92 0.16 -0.95
C LEU A 127 -1.40 1.61 -1.08
N LEU A 128 -1.53 2.10 -2.31
CA LEU A 128 -1.94 3.47 -2.62
C LEU A 128 -3.12 3.42 -3.60
N ASP A 129 -4.15 4.23 -3.40
CA ASP A 129 -5.34 4.26 -4.28
C ASP A 129 -5.91 2.85 -4.55
N ILE A 130 -6.30 2.16 -3.47
CA ILE A 130 -6.90 0.82 -3.55
C ILE A 130 -8.42 0.93 -3.66
N GLN A 131 -8.97 0.32 -4.69
CA GLN A 131 -10.39 0.30 -4.98
C GLN A 131 -10.96 -1.11 -4.76
N TYR A 132 -11.93 -1.25 -3.85
CA TYR A 132 -12.59 -2.53 -3.61
C TYR A 132 -13.72 -2.72 -4.62
N THR A 133 -13.68 -3.82 -5.37
CA THR A 133 -14.67 -4.14 -6.39
C THR A 133 -15.63 -5.23 -5.93
N ASN A 134 -15.89 -5.33 -4.63
CA ASN A 134 -16.81 -6.33 -4.09
C ASN A 134 -18.26 -5.90 -4.37
N PRO A 135 -19.09 -6.70 -5.07
CA PRO A 135 -20.47 -6.34 -5.41
C PRO A 135 -21.40 -6.19 -4.20
N ASN A 136 -21.04 -6.74 -3.05
CA ASN A 136 -21.80 -6.62 -1.80
C ASN A 136 -21.55 -5.30 -1.07
N VAL A 137 -20.52 -4.55 -1.49
CA VAL A 137 -20.13 -3.28 -0.90
C VAL A 137 -20.62 -2.14 -1.80
N HIS A 138 -21.32 -1.15 -1.23
CA HIS A 138 -21.95 -0.07 -2.01
C HIS A 138 -20.96 0.94 -2.63
N TYR A 139 -19.66 0.68 -2.49
CA TYR A 139 -18.52 1.46 -2.99
C TYR A 139 -18.62 1.85 -4.47
N TRP A 140 -19.25 1.02 -5.29
CA TRP A 140 -19.34 1.20 -6.75
C TRP A 140 -20.03 2.48 -7.23
N ARG A 141 -20.77 3.19 -6.37
CA ARG A 141 -21.50 4.40 -6.77
C ARG A 141 -20.66 5.68 -6.71
N HIS A 142 -19.58 5.68 -5.92
CA HIS A 142 -18.68 6.82 -5.77
C HIS A 142 -17.23 6.30 -5.73
N PRO A 143 -16.55 6.20 -6.88
CA PRO A 143 -15.21 5.59 -6.99
C PRO A 143 -14.13 6.28 -6.14
N ASP A 144 -14.46 7.44 -5.58
CA ASP A 144 -13.50 8.26 -4.88
C ASP A 144 -13.30 7.83 -3.42
N ARG A 145 -14.27 7.19 -2.72
CA ARG A 145 -14.21 7.04 -1.23
C ARG A 145 -15.00 5.87 -0.63
N ILE A 146 -14.38 5.17 0.34
CA ILE A 146 -15.00 4.06 1.10
C ILE A 146 -15.78 4.65 2.28
N SER A 147 -17.05 4.28 2.46
CA SER A 147 -17.79 4.65 3.68
C SER A 147 -17.30 3.86 4.89
N ILE A 148 -17.42 4.39 6.11
CA ILE A 148 -17.01 3.63 7.31
C ILE A 148 -17.75 2.30 7.46
N ASN A 149 -19.01 2.24 7.00
CA ASN A 149 -19.82 1.04 7.08
C ASN A 149 -19.31 -0.03 6.09
N ASP A 150 -19.01 0.37 4.86
CA ASP A 150 -18.35 -0.48 3.86
C ASP A 150 -16.99 -0.98 4.38
N ALA A 151 -16.19 -0.09 4.98
CA ALA A 151 -14.91 -0.43 5.59
C ALA A 151 -15.06 -1.44 6.74
N ARG A 152 -16.11 -1.32 7.56
CA ARG A 152 -16.40 -2.25 8.67
C ARG A 152 -16.80 -3.63 8.16
N GLU A 153 -17.60 -3.68 7.09
CA GLU A 153 -17.98 -4.94 6.44
C GLU A 153 -16.76 -5.62 5.79
N LEU A 154 -15.96 -4.86 5.04
CA LEU A 154 -14.69 -5.32 4.45
C LEU A 154 -13.74 -5.85 5.51
N ARG A 155 -13.57 -5.12 6.62
CA ARG A 155 -12.73 -5.55 7.74
C ARG A 155 -13.21 -6.89 8.31
N THR A 156 -14.51 -7.03 8.54
CA THR A 156 -15.10 -8.25 9.14
C THR A 156 -14.90 -9.45 8.23
N THR A 157 -15.20 -9.29 6.94
CA THR A 157 -15.04 -10.34 5.93
C THR A 157 -13.58 -10.72 5.74
N SER A 158 -12.69 -9.72 5.68
CA SER A 158 -11.24 -9.92 5.54
C SER A 158 -10.63 -10.65 6.73
N LYS A 159 -11.08 -10.34 7.96
CA LYS A 159 -10.66 -11.05 9.17
C LYS A 159 -11.07 -12.50 9.15
N LEU A 160 -12.35 -12.76 8.85
CA LEU A 160 -12.88 -14.12 8.78
C LEU A 160 -12.13 -14.96 7.75
N TRP A 161 -11.88 -14.38 6.57
CA TRP A 161 -11.10 -15.03 5.52
C TRP A 161 -9.69 -15.38 6.00
N GLN A 162 -8.98 -14.44 6.63
CA GLN A 162 -7.61 -14.67 7.12
C GLN A 162 -7.52 -15.70 8.24
N VAL A 163 -8.50 -15.74 9.16
CA VAL A 163 -8.57 -16.78 10.19
C VAL A 163 -8.73 -18.17 9.55
N THR A 164 -9.42 -18.25 8.42
CA THR A 164 -9.75 -19.51 7.75
C THR A 164 -8.63 -19.98 6.81
N HIS A 165 -7.99 -19.05 6.09
CA HIS A 165 -7.05 -19.37 5.00
C HIS A 165 -5.59 -18.99 5.31
N GLY A 166 -5.34 -18.35 6.45
CA GLY A 166 -4.03 -17.83 6.83
C GLY A 166 -3.87 -16.33 6.57
N SER A 167 -2.77 -15.79 7.08
CA SER A 167 -2.42 -14.37 6.97
C SER A 167 -0.94 -14.22 6.60
N TRP A 168 -0.46 -12.98 6.43
CA TRP A 168 0.96 -12.74 6.17
C TRP A 168 1.81 -12.91 7.42
N GLU A 169 2.35 -14.11 7.62
CA GLU A 169 3.22 -14.41 8.77
C GLU A 169 4.53 -13.59 8.81
N LYS A 170 5.00 -13.12 7.64
CA LYS A 170 6.29 -12.44 7.48
C LYS A 170 6.16 -10.93 7.27
N LEU A 171 4.95 -10.36 7.31
CA LEU A 171 4.74 -8.94 7.05
C LEU A 171 5.37 -8.10 8.17
N MET A 172 6.40 -7.34 7.82
CA MET A 172 7.13 -6.48 8.77
C MET A 172 6.78 -5.01 8.60
N LYS A 173 6.53 -4.56 7.36
CA LYS A 173 6.20 -3.17 7.07
C LYS A 173 4.96 -3.08 6.18
N ILE A 174 4.03 -2.21 6.55
CA ILE A 174 2.93 -1.80 5.69
C ILE A 174 2.87 -0.28 5.56
N LYS A 175 2.70 0.20 4.34
CA LYS A 175 2.46 1.60 3.99
C LYS A 175 1.12 1.71 3.29
N VAL A 176 0.27 2.61 3.76
CA VAL A 176 -1.06 2.85 3.18
C VAL A 176 -1.28 4.34 2.96
N GLU A 177 -2.17 4.65 2.03
CA GLU A 177 -2.65 6.02 1.85
C GLU A 177 -3.43 6.49 3.09
N THR A 178 -4.46 5.75 3.54
CA THR A 178 -5.28 6.19 4.68
C THR A 178 -5.39 5.15 5.80
N ALA A 179 -5.69 5.63 7.01
CA ALA A 179 -6.00 4.76 8.15
C ALA A 179 -7.22 3.85 7.88
N LEU A 180 -8.21 4.35 7.14
CA LEU A 180 -9.39 3.57 6.76
C LEU A 180 -9.07 2.47 5.76
N SER A 181 -8.14 2.71 4.82
CA SER A 181 -7.63 1.67 3.92
C SER A 181 -7.01 0.53 4.74
N LEU A 182 -6.17 0.84 5.72
CA LEU A 182 -5.58 -0.17 6.61
C LEU A 182 -6.63 -0.88 7.48
N TYR A 183 -7.59 -0.15 8.03
CA TYR A 183 -8.70 -0.71 8.80
C TYR A 183 -9.51 -1.71 7.96
N SER A 184 -9.78 -1.38 6.70
CA SER A 184 -10.56 -2.22 5.77
C SER A 184 -9.88 -3.55 5.44
N LEU A 185 -8.54 -3.61 5.51
CA LEU A 185 -7.79 -4.86 5.32
C LEU A 185 -8.05 -5.88 6.44
N GLY A 186 -8.45 -5.43 7.62
CA GLY A 186 -8.75 -6.31 8.76
C GLY A 186 -7.63 -7.30 9.06
N LEU A 187 -6.38 -6.84 9.08
CA LEU A 187 -5.23 -7.71 9.31
C LEU A 187 -5.36 -8.43 10.66
N VAL A 188 -5.03 -9.72 10.66
CA VAL A 188 -5.01 -10.55 11.90
C VAL A 188 -3.59 -10.87 12.37
N CYS A 189 -2.58 -10.29 11.72
CA CYS A 189 -1.16 -10.45 12.03
C CYS A 189 -0.58 -9.15 12.58
N SER A 190 0.49 -9.27 13.38
CA SER A 190 1.25 -8.11 13.85
C SER A 190 2.19 -7.59 12.76
N VAL A 191 2.30 -6.27 12.64
CA VAL A 191 3.19 -5.61 11.68
C VAL A 191 4.13 -4.69 12.43
N ASP A 192 5.45 -4.86 12.28
CA ASP A 192 6.44 -4.08 13.04
C ASP A 192 6.33 -2.57 12.79
N THR A 193 6.22 -2.18 11.52
CA THR A 193 6.18 -0.78 11.08
C THR A 193 4.93 -0.50 10.25
N VAL A 194 4.15 0.49 10.66
CA VAL A 194 2.96 0.98 9.94
C VAL A 194 3.20 2.42 9.52
N GLU A 195 2.99 2.72 8.24
CA GLU A 195 3.11 4.06 7.65
C GLU A 195 1.79 4.49 7.03
N ILE A 196 1.24 5.63 7.46
CA ILE A 196 -0.04 6.18 7.01
C ILE A 196 0.19 7.60 6.48
N LEU A 197 -0.04 7.81 5.18
CA LEU A 197 0.26 9.07 4.48
C LEU A 197 -0.81 10.15 4.64
N ASP A 198 -2.06 9.72 4.81
CA ASP A 198 -3.19 10.61 4.97
C ASP A 198 -4.11 10.04 6.03
N PRO A 199 -3.78 10.28 7.29
CA PRO A 199 -4.55 9.78 8.40
C PRO A 199 -5.85 10.58 8.63
N GLY A 200 -6.06 11.72 7.95
CA GLY A 200 -7.14 12.67 8.21
C GLY A 200 -8.09 12.99 7.05
N SER A 201 -7.81 12.60 5.80
CA SER A 201 -8.67 12.97 4.67
C SER A 201 -9.90 12.09 4.54
N PHE A 202 -11.02 12.61 5.06
CA PHE A 202 -12.35 12.42 4.48
C PHE A 202 -12.96 13.82 4.32
N ALA A 203 -13.46 14.17 3.14
CA ALA A 203 -14.03 15.51 2.87
C ALA A 203 -15.45 15.70 3.38
N TYR A 204 -15.80 15.09 4.52
CA TYR A 204 -17.08 15.36 5.17
C TYR A 204 -16.86 15.66 6.64
N GLU A 205 -17.31 16.83 7.07
CA GLU A 205 -17.27 17.35 8.44
C GLU A 205 -18.01 16.44 9.46
N GLU A 206 -18.79 15.46 9.00
CA GLU A 206 -19.45 14.44 9.84
C GLU A 206 -18.57 13.21 10.16
N SER A 207 -17.41 13.07 9.50
CA SER A 207 -16.54 11.87 9.58
C SER A 207 -15.55 11.86 10.75
N ASP A 208 -15.29 13.01 11.38
CA ASP A 208 -14.32 13.12 12.48
C ASP A 208 -14.70 12.27 13.70
N ARG A 209 -16.00 12.07 13.97
CA ARG A 209 -16.48 11.20 15.07
C ARG A 209 -16.39 9.71 14.77
N GLU A 210 -16.41 9.33 13.49
CA GLU A 210 -16.36 7.90 13.10
C GLU A 210 -14.91 7.38 13.04
N LEU A 211 -13.94 8.30 12.90
CA LEU A 211 -12.50 8.07 13.00
C LEU A 211 -12.05 7.67 14.41
N ASP A 212 -12.76 8.09 15.46
CA ASP A 212 -12.44 7.77 16.86
C ASP A 212 -12.31 6.26 17.09
N GLY A 213 -13.03 5.43 16.32
CA GLY A 213 -12.94 3.97 16.39
C GLY A 213 -11.91 3.33 15.45
N VAL A 214 -11.52 4.00 14.37
CA VAL A 214 -10.69 3.43 13.29
C VAL A 214 -9.26 3.22 13.77
N MET A 215 -8.60 4.28 14.24
CA MET A 215 -7.20 4.21 14.65
C MET A 215 -6.98 3.27 15.85
N PRO A 216 -7.79 3.31 16.92
CA PRO A 216 -7.68 2.32 17.98
C PRO A 216 -7.84 0.88 17.49
N ALA A 217 -8.78 0.62 16.58
CA ALA A 217 -8.98 -0.71 16.02
C ALA A 217 -7.79 -1.17 15.17
N VAL A 218 -7.23 -0.29 14.34
CA VAL A 218 -6.01 -0.57 13.56
C VAL A 218 -4.85 -0.92 14.49
N LEU A 219 -4.58 -0.09 15.50
CA LEU A 219 -3.48 -0.31 16.44
C LEU A 219 -3.67 -1.60 17.26
N ALA A 220 -4.91 -1.93 17.64
CA ALA A 220 -5.22 -3.18 18.33
C ALA A 220 -5.02 -4.43 17.46
N ASP A 221 -5.34 -4.31 16.17
CA ASP A 221 -5.23 -5.39 15.17
C ASP A 221 -3.75 -5.65 14.81
N VAL A 222 -3.02 -4.61 14.38
CA VAL A 222 -1.66 -4.77 13.83
C VAL A 222 -0.55 -4.63 14.88
N ARG A 223 -0.85 -4.04 16.05
CA ARG A 223 0.06 -3.88 17.20
C ARG A 223 1.47 -3.42 16.81
N PRO A 224 1.61 -2.26 16.14
CA PRO A 224 2.89 -1.88 15.57
C PRO A 224 3.87 -1.40 16.62
N ARG A 225 5.16 -1.66 16.41
CA ARG A 225 6.24 -1.10 17.23
C ARG A 225 6.63 0.29 16.77
N CYS A 226 6.58 0.54 15.46
CA CYS A 226 6.84 1.81 14.83
C CYS A 226 5.60 2.29 14.08
N LEU A 227 5.12 3.49 14.40
CA LEU A 227 4.06 4.16 13.66
C LEU A 227 4.65 5.40 12.98
N VAL A 228 4.47 5.50 11.67
CA VAL A 228 4.82 6.67 10.86
C VAL A 228 3.52 7.29 10.37
N VAL A 229 3.31 8.57 10.66
CA VAL A 229 2.13 9.31 10.24
C VAL A 229 2.53 10.64 9.62
N ASP A 230 1.89 10.95 8.51
CA ASP A 230 1.97 12.28 7.92
C ASP A 230 0.82 13.11 8.51
N ILE A 231 1.12 14.18 9.23
CA ILE A 231 0.07 15.02 9.83
C ILE A 231 -0.26 16.11 8.82
N PRO A 232 -1.50 16.21 8.31
CA PRO A 232 -1.88 17.24 7.33
C PRO A 232 -2.32 18.56 7.98
N SER A 233 -2.75 18.54 9.25
CA SER A 233 -3.25 19.72 9.97
C SER A 233 -3.09 19.59 11.50
N ALA A 234 -3.21 20.71 12.23
CA ALA A 234 -3.15 20.73 13.69
C ALA A 234 -4.32 19.99 14.33
N GLU A 235 -5.48 20.07 13.69
CA GLU A 235 -6.75 19.49 14.17
C GLU A 235 -6.68 17.96 14.10
N SER A 236 -6.14 17.42 13.00
CA SER A 236 -5.94 15.97 12.86
C SER A 236 -4.95 15.42 13.88
N MET A 237 -3.99 16.21 14.37
CA MET A 237 -2.97 15.73 15.30
C MET A 237 -3.56 15.14 16.59
N THR A 238 -4.57 15.78 17.20
CA THR A 238 -5.14 15.28 18.46
C THR A 238 -5.88 13.96 18.25
N THR A 239 -6.71 13.88 17.20
CA THR A 239 -7.48 12.67 16.85
C THR A 239 -6.57 11.48 16.54
N LEU A 240 -5.40 11.73 15.95
CA LEU A 240 -4.45 10.69 15.57
C LEU A 240 -3.56 10.23 16.71
N LEU A 241 -3.19 11.15 17.60
CA LEU A 241 -2.31 10.84 18.71
C LEU A 241 -3.06 10.31 19.93
N ALA A 242 -4.33 10.68 20.14
CA ALA A 242 -5.11 10.21 21.29
C ALA A 242 -5.17 8.67 21.43
N PRO A 243 -5.35 7.88 20.34
CA PRO A 243 -5.30 6.41 20.38
C PRO A 243 -3.98 5.81 20.88
N LEU A 244 -2.87 6.56 20.82
CA LEU A 244 -1.56 6.06 21.24
C LEU A 244 -1.47 5.84 22.76
N TYR A 245 -2.25 6.58 23.55
CA TYR A 245 -2.30 6.40 24.99
C TYR A 245 -2.74 4.98 25.39
N GLY A 246 -3.63 4.37 24.60
CA GLY A 246 -4.13 3.00 24.79
C GLY A 246 -3.34 1.92 24.05
N SER A 247 -2.25 2.28 23.35
CA SER A 247 -1.57 1.39 22.41
C SER A 247 -0.12 1.10 22.85
N PRO A 248 0.09 0.23 23.86
CA PRO A 248 1.42 -0.01 24.43
C PRO A 248 2.41 -0.69 23.48
N SER A 249 1.94 -1.22 22.34
CA SER A 249 2.84 -1.76 21.31
C SER A 249 3.69 -0.67 20.65
N VAL A 250 3.17 0.56 20.55
CA VAL A 250 3.85 1.65 19.84
C VAL A 250 4.98 2.21 20.70
N THR A 251 6.21 1.95 20.27
CA THR A 251 7.44 2.38 20.96
C THR A 251 8.17 3.49 20.22
N ARG A 252 7.92 3.62 18.92
CA ARG A 252 8.49 4.64 18.04
C ARG A 252 7.37 5.31 17.26
N LEU A 253 7.40 6.62 17.23
CA LEU A 253 6.49 7.45 16.46
C LEU A 253 7.32 8.39 15.59
N THR A 254 7.13 8.30 14.29
CA THR A 254 7.67 9.25 13.32
C THR A 254 6.51 10.08 12.80
N ILE A 255 6.68 11.40 12.86
CA ILE A 255 5.71 12.36 12.34
C ILE A 255 6.37 13.05 11.16
N SER A 256 5.77 12.93 9.98
CA SER A 256 6.14 13.76 8.83
C SER A 256 5.15 14.91 8.70
N PHE A 257 5.62 16.06 8.25
CA PHE A 257 4.81 17.24 7.97
C PHE A 257 5.45 18.02 6.83
N SER A 258 4.63 18.78 6.08
CA SER A 258 5.15 19.65 5.04
C SER A 258 5.70 20.95 5.64
N LEU A 259 6.70 21.57 4.99
CA LEU A 259 7.22 22.89 5.40
C LEU A 259 6.11 23.96 5.42
N GLY A 260 5.11 23.85 4.54
CA GLY A 260 3.96 24.75 4.52
C GLY A 260 3.15 24.72 5.81
N MET A 261 3.11 23.57 6.51
CA MET A 261 2.43 23.49 7.80
C MET A 261 3.17 24.18 8.93
N LEU A 262 4.51 24.19 8.91
CA LEU A 262 5.29 24.89 9.93
C LEU A 262 5.04 26.41 9.91
N MET A 263 4.50 26.94 8.81
CA MET A 263 4.05 28.33 8.73
C MET A 263 2.78 28.60 9.54
N GLY A 264 1.93 27.57 9.75
CA GLY A 264 0.68 27.67 10.49
C GLY A 264 0.71 27.04 11.89
N ILE A 265 1.65 26.13 12.15
CA ILE A 265 1.75 25.36 13.40
C ILE A 265 3.20 25.37 13.89
N PRO A 266 3.48 25.97 15.05
CA PRO A 266 4.83 25.95 15.62
C PRO A 266 5.32 24.52 15.88
N LEU A 267 6.57 24.22 15.53
CA LEU A 267 7.20 22.92 15.80
C LEU A 267 7.11 22.53 17.30
N ALA A 268 7.24 23.50 18.20
CA ALA A 268 7.10 23.29 19.63
C ALA A 268 5.73 22.73 20.02
N TYR A 269 4.65 23.17 19.36
CA TYR A 269 3.30 22.65 19.59
C TYR A 269 3.22 21.17 19.18
N ILE A 270 3.74 20.82 18.00
CA ILE A 270 3.79 19.43 17.50
C ILE A 270 4.54 18.53 18.49
N LEU A 271 5.70 18.97 18.97
CA LEU A 271 6.51 18.21 19.93
C LEU A 271 5.81 18.05 21.28
N VAL A 272 5.17 19.09 21.80
CA VAL A 272 4.42 19.03 23.07
C VAL A 272 3.23 18.07 22.95
N SER A 273 2.46 18.16 21.87
CA SER A 273 1.34 17.24 21.64
C SER A 273 1.83 15.79 21.47
N ALA A 274 2.86 15.55 20.66
CA ALA A 274 3.43 14.20 20.50
C ALA A 274 3.92 13.60 21.83
N THR A 275 4.63 14.39 22.64
CA THR A 275 5.17 13.92 23.93
C THR A 275 4.09 13.70 25.00
N ALA A 276 3.00 14.47 24.96
CA ALA A 276 1.84 14.27 25.84
C ALA A 276 1.13 12.93 25.57
N HIS A 277 1.06 12.51 24.30
CA HIS A 277 0.34 11.31 23.88
C HIS A 277 1.20 10.05 23.80
N LEU A 278 2.52 10.18 23.75
CA LEU A 278 3.43 9.02 23.78
C LEU A 278 3.50 8.38 25.17
N PRO A 279 3.43 7.04 25.26
CA PRO A 279 3.73 6.31 26.49
C PRO A 279 5.11 6.73 27.04
N ALA A 280 5.26 6.78 28.37
CA ALA A 280 6.45 7.31 29.02
C ALA A 280 7.78 6.67 28.56
N PHE A 281 7.75 5.44 28.04
CA PHE A 281 8.93 4.73 27.51
C PHE A 281 9.36 5.16 26.09
N ALA A 282 8.47 5.78 25.29
CA ALA A 282 8.75 6.18 23.91
C ALA A 282 9.39 7.58 23.78
N ARG A 283 9.50 8.33 24.89
CA ARG A 283 9.99 9.73 24.91
C ARG A 283 11.50 9.92 24.66
N ARG A 284 12.29 8.85 24.44
CA ARG A 284 13.76 8.93 24.32
C ARG A 284 14.31 9.14 22.90
N CYS A 285 13.53 8.95 21.84
CA CYS A 285 14.09 8.85 20.47
C CYS A 285 14.00 10.11 19.60
N VAL A 286 13.54 11.26 20.12
CA VAL A 286 13.26 12.45 19.29
C VAL A 286 14.54 13.24 18.91
N HIS A 287 15.73 12.84 19.37
CA HIS A 287 16.93 13.69 19.28
C HIS A 287 17.99 13.33 18.21
N ASP A 288 17.95 12.14 17.59
CA ASP A 288 19.15 11.62 16.89
C ASP A 288 19.16 11.66 15.34
N ASP A 289 18.07 12.00 14.64
CA ASP A 289 18.02 11.89 13.17
C ASP A 289 18.12 13.22 12.39
N LEU A 290 18.50 14.34 13.05
CA LEU A 290 18.75 15.62 12.37
C LEU A 290 20.22 15.80 11.91
N SER A 291 21.08 14.79 12.02
CA SER A 291 22.52 14.94 11.74
C SER A 291 23.10 14.03 10.64
N ARG A 292 22.29 13.55 9.69
CA ARG A 292 22.83 12.86 8.50
C ARG A 292 22.20 13.37 7.21
N SER A 293 22.66 14.54 6.79
CA SER A 293 22.61 15.02 5.41
C SER A 293 23.84 15.90 5.18
N ASP A 294 24.96 15.26 4.86
CA ASP A 294 26.08 15.83 4.10
C ASP A 294 26.43 14.82 3.00
#